data_AF-A0A2E4L2F8-F1
#
_entry.id   AF-A0A2E4L2F8-F1
#
_cell.length_a   1.000
_cell.length_b   1.000
_cell.length_c   1.000
_cell.angle_alpha   90.00
_cell.angle_beta   90.00
_cell.angle_gamma   90.00
#
_symmetry.space_group_name_H-M   'P 1'
#
loop_
_entity.id
_entity.type
_entity.pdbx_description
1 polymer ?
#
loop_
_entity_poly.entity_id
_entity_poly.type
_entity_poly.pdbx_seq_one_letter_code
_entity_poly.pdbx_strand_id
1 'polypeptide(L)' 'MKILLLEPYFTGSHKCWALGYQQQSDHTIDILSMKGQFWKWRMHGGAVTLANQFNKS' A
#
# COMPACT_ATOMS: atom_id res chain seq x y z
N MET A 1 -4.61 -12.00 -12.47
CA MET A 1 -3.61 -12.45 -11.48
C MET A 1 -3.97 -11.87 -10.11
N LYS A 2 -3.44 -12.42 -9.00
CA LYS A 2 -3.57 -11.81 -7.67
C LYS A 2 -2.31 -11.01 -7.36
N ILE A 3 -2.46 -9.73 -7.03
CA ILE A 3 -1.35 -8.79 -6.79
C ILE A 3 -1.57 -8.14 -5.43
N LEU A 4 -0.56 -8.18 -4.57
CA LEU A 4 -0.53 -7.41 -3.33
C LEU A 4 0.29 -6.14 -3.55
N LEU A 5 -0.35 -4.98 -3.45
CA LEU A 5 0.30 -3.67 -3.55
C LEU A 5 0.64 -3.17 -2.15
N LEU A 6 1.93 -2.87 -1.92
CA LEU A 6 2.43 -2.34 -0.65
C LEU A 6 2.58 -0.82 -0.73
N GLU A 7 1.85 -0.08 0.10
CA GLU A 7 1.93 1.39 0.11
C GLU A 7 2.08 1.96 1.55
N PRO A 8 3.31 2.25 1.99
CA PRO A 8 3.57 2.72 3.34
C PRO A 8 3.14 4.18 3.59
N TYR A 9 2.82 4.95 2.55
CA TYR A 9 2.39 6.34 2.67
C TYR A 9 1.11 6.61 1.85
N PHE A 10 -0.02 6.12 2.35
CA PHE A 10 -1.29 6.12 1.62
C PHE A 10 -2.07 7.42 1.76
N THR A 11 -1.64 8.44 1.02
CA THR A 11 -2.37 9.71 0.86
C THR A 11 -2.02 10.36 -0.49
N GLY A 12 -2.71 11.45 -0.85
CA GLY A 12 -2.44 12.22 -2.05
C GLY A 12 -2.32 11.36 -3.32
N SER A 13 -1.29 11.62 -4.12
CA SER A 13 -1.04 10.92 -5.38
C SER A 13 -0.85 9.40 -5.23
N HIS A 14 -0.24 8.93 -4.13
CA HIS A 14 -0.04 7.50 -3.87
C HIS A 14 -1.38 6.78 -3.74
N LYS A 15 -2.30 7.36 -2.96
CA LYS A 15 -3.65 6.83 -2.80
C LYS A 15 -4.43 6.86 -4.11
N CYS A 16 -4.39 7.99 -4.83
CA CYS A 16 -5.10 8.12 -6.11
C CYS A 16 -4.62 7.09 -7.13
N TRP A 17 -3.30 6.91 -7.26
CA TRP A 17 -2.73 5.92 -8.17
C TRP A 17 -3.09 4.49 -7.78
N ALA A 18 -2.90 4.12 -6.51
CA ALA A 18 -3.16 2.76 -6.04
C ALA A 18 -4.64 2.36 -6.20
N LEU A 19 -5.56 3.26 -5.87
CA LEU A 19 -6.99 3.03 -6.07
C LEU A 19 -7.36 3.00 -7.56
N GLY A 20 -6.78 3.88 -8.38
CA GLY A 20 -6.98 3.87 -9.82
C GLY A 20 -6.49 2.55 -10.44
N TYR A 21 -5.32 2.08 -10.03
CA TYR A 21 -4.77 0.81 -10.48
C TYR A 21 -5.66 -0.37 -10.08
N GLN A 22 -6.14 -0.40 -8.84
CA GLN A 22 -7.08 -1.42 -8.37
C GLN A 22 -8.39 -1.42 -9.16
N GLN A 23 -8.92 -0.24 -9.49
CA GLN A 23 -10.21 -0.11 -10.18
C GLN A 23 -10.15 -0.40 -11.68
N GLN A 24 -9.02 -0.09 -12.33
CA GLN A 24 -8.89 -0.14 -13.79
C GLN A 24 -8.13 -1.37 -14.30
N SER A 25 -7.66 -2.24 -13.42
CA SER A 25 -6.91 -3.44 -13.79
C SER A 25 -7.83 -4.65 -13.86
N ASP A 26 -7.58 -5.55 -14.82
CA ASP A 26 -8.19 -6.89 -14.89
C ASP A 26 -7.60 -7.86 -13.83
N HIS A 27 -6.78 -7.36 -12.91
CA HIS A 27 -6.17 -8.15 -11.84
C HIS A 27 -6.86 -7.92 -10.51
N THR A 28 -6.90 -8.95 -9.68
CA THR A 28 -7.31 -8.82 -8.28
C THR A 28 -6.16 -8.16 -7.52
N ILE A 29 -6.34 -6.87 -7.18
CA ILE A 29 -5.34 -6.09 -6.47
C ILE A 29 -5.82 -5.86 -5.04
N ASP A 30 -5.02 -6.31 -4.08
CA ASP A 30 -5.20 -6.02 -2.66
C ASP A 30 -4.18 -4.97 -2.25
N ILE A 31 -4.63 -3.89 -1.60
CA ILE A 31 -3.77 -2.78 -1.20
C ILE A 31 -3.51 -2.89 0.30
N LEU A 32 -2.28 -3.25 0.68
CA LEU A 32 -1.83 -3.20 2.06
C LEU A 32 -1.10 -1.89 2.30
N SER A 33 -1.66 -1.08 3.21
CA SER A 33 -1.23 0.31 3.32
C SER A 33 -1.19 0.85 4.74
N MET A 34 -0.52 1.98 4.90
CA MET A 34 -0.46 2.73 6.16
C MET A 34 -0.97 4.15 5.96
N LYS A 35 -1.48 4.76 7.04
CA LYS A 35 -1.88 6.17 7.03
C LYS A 35 -0.76 7.05 6.50
N GLY A 36 -1.09 7.98 5.59
CA GLY A 36 -0.17 8.94 4.99
C GLY A 36 0.32 10.01 5.97
N GLN A 37 1.16 9.60 6.93
CA GLN A 37 1.82 10.43 7.93
C GLN A 37 3.29 10.04 8.02
N PHE A 38 4.15 10.93 8.53
CA PHE A 38 5.57 10.64 8.77
C PHE A 38 6.31 10.08 7.54
N TRP A 39 6.12 10.71 6.36
CA TRP A 39 6.54 10.16 5.07
C TRP A 39 8.00 9.69 5.03
N LYS A 40 8.94 10.46 5.59
CA LYS A 40 10.36 10.07 5.64
C LYS A 40 10.55 8.72 6.34
N TRP A 41 9.93 8.55 7.51
CA TRP A 41 10.01 7.31 8.28
C TRP A 41 9.28 6.16 7.60
N ARG A 42 8.11 6.42 7.00
CA ARG A 42 7.32 5.41 6.29
C ARG A 42 8.05 4.86 5.06
N MET A 43 8.71 5.71 4.28
CA MET A 43 9.44 5.27 3.09
C MET A 43 10.71 4.46 3.44
N HIS A 44 11.36 4.74 4.58
CA HIS A 44 12.57 4.01 4.99
C HIS A 44 12.28 2.76 5.85
N GLY A 45 11.24 2.78 6.68
CA GLY A 45 10.98 1.73 7.68
C GLY A 45 9.58 1.11 7.64
N GLY A 46 8.67 1.61 6.81
CA GLY A 46 7.28 1.14 6.75
C GLY A 46 7.14 -0.33 6.35
N ALA A 47 8.11 -0.87 5.60
CA ALA A 47 8.11 -2.25 5.14
C ALA A 47 7.99 -3.28 6.27
N VAL A 48 8.65 -3.05 7.42
CA VAL A 48 8.57 -3.97 8.57
C VAL A 48 7.16 -4.02 9.15
N THR A 49 6.47 -2.87 9.20
CA THR A 49 5.10 -2.83 9.70
C THR A 49 4.14 -3.49 8.72
N LEU A 50 4.31 -3.24 7.42
CA LEU A 50 3.51 -3.88 6.38
C LEU A 50 3.71 -5.41 6.38
N ALA A 51 4.93 -5.90 6.52
CA ALA A 51 5.22 -7.33 6.64
C ALA A 51 4.52 -7.96 7.86
N ASN A 52 4.57 -7.27 9.00
CA ASN A 52 3.86 -7.71 10.22
C ASN A 52 2.34 -7.70 10.06
N GLN A 53 1.77 -6.75 9.31
CA GLN A 53 0.34 -6.73 9.02
C GLN A 53 -0.05 -7.89 8.12
N PHE A 54 0.74 -8.15 7.07
CA PHE A 54 0.50 -9.26 6.14
C PHE A 54 0.53 -10.61 6.85
N ASN A 55 1.56 -10.86 7.67
CA ASN A 55 1.72 -12.14 8.38
C ASN A 55 0.64 -12.41 9.46
N LYS A 56 -0.14 -11.40 9.84
CA LYS A 56 -1.24 -11.52 10.81
C LYS A 56 -2.63 -11.60 10.17
N SER A 57 -2.71 -11.49 8.84
CA SER A 57 -3.95 -11.45 8.07
C SER A 57 -4.48 -12.85 7.74
#